data_AF-A0A9E2K5E2-F1
#
_entry.id   AF-A0A9E2K5E2-F1
#
_cell.length_a   1.000
_cell.length_b   1.000
_cell.length_c   1.000
_cell.angle_alpha   90.00
_cell.angle_beta   90.00
_cell.angle_gamma   90.00
#
_symmetry.space_group_name_H-M   'P 1'
#
loop_
_entity.id
_entity.type
_entity.pdbx_description
1 polymer ?
#
loop_
_entity_poly.entity_id
_entity_poly.type
_entity_poly.pdbx_seq_one_letter_code
_entity_poly.pdbx_strand_id
1 'polypeptide(L)'
;MTDQQRPPTRVRQDSATDEALGVETVVVEERGRWVVEIVVVFADGVVRKRINTHSTRARAELSADLIRRAAERDISGPVNG
;
A
#
# COMPACT_ATOMS: atom_id res chain seq x y z
N MET A 1 -18.52 25.70 14.86
CA MET A 1 -17.46 24.70 15.07
C MET A 1 -17.16 24.12 13.69
N THR A 2 -16.20 24.69 12.98
CA THR A 2 -16.01 24.50 11.54
C THR A 2 -15.37 23.14 11.28
N ASP A 3 -16.09 22.27 10.58
CA ASP A 3 -15.60 21.00 10.05
C ASP A 3 -14.52 21.29 9.00
N GLN A 4 -13.25 21.25 9.40
CA GLN A 4 -12.16 21.34 8.45
C GLN A 4 -12.05 20.00 7.72
N GLN A 5 -12.75 19.92 6.57
CA GLN A 5 -12.55 18.84 5.60
C GLN A 5 -11.07 18.76 5.27
N ARG A 6 -10.41 17.74 5.81
CA ARG A 6 -9.01 17.43 5.49
C ARG A 6 -8.94 17.28 3.97
N PRO A 7 -8.10 18.05 3.27
CA PRO A 7 -8.01 17.96 1.82
C PRO A 7 -7.70 16.50 1.44
N PRO A 8 -8.34 15.97 0.38
CA PRO A 8 -8.07 14.61 -0.07
C PRO A 8 -6.58 14.47 -0.33
N THR A 9 -6.00 13.34 0.09
CA THR A 9 -4.60 13.02 -0.16
C THR A 9 -4.33 13.11 -1.66
N ARG A 10 -3.72 14.21 -2.12
CA ARG A 10 -3.33 14.37 -3.51
C ARG A 10 -2.03 13.61 -3.73
N VAL A 11 -2.01 12.76 -4.75
CA VAL A 11 -0.77 12.13 -5.22
C VAL A 11 0.19 13.25 -5.62
N ARG A 12 1.38 13.28 -5.03
CA ARG A 12 2.39 14.30 -5.30
C ARG A 12 2.93 14.11 -6.71
N GLN A 13 2.70 15.09 -7.59
CA GLN A 13 3.09 15.07 -9.01
C GLN A 13 4.60 14.89 -9.25
N ASP A 14 5.46 15.27 -8.29
CA ASP A 14 6.93 15.11 -8.38
C ASP A 14 7.45 13.78 -7.84
N SER A 15 6.57 12.83 -7.50
CA SER A 15 7.02 11.48 -7.20
C SER A 15 7.38 10.85 -8.55
N ALA A 16 8.67 10.89 -8.90
CA ALA A 16 9.23 10.15 -10.02
C ALA A 16 9.02 8.65 -9.76
N THR A 17 7.81 8.21 -10.01
CA THR A 17 7.40 6.82 -9.91
C THR A 17 7.31 6.39 -11.36
N ASP A 18 8.32 5.62 -11.78
CA ASP A 18 8.27 4.85 -13.02
C ASP A 18 6.94 4.06 -13.03
N GLU A 19 6.41 3.75 -14.21
CA GLU A 19 5.12 3.03 -14.32
C GLU A 19 5.17 1.75 -13.47
N ALA A 20 4.37 1.70 -12.40
CA ALA A 20 4.36 0.58 -11.48
C ALA A 20 3.79 -0.64 -12.20
N LEU A 21 4.62 -1.67 -12.41
CA LEU A 21 4.26 -2.88 -13.15
C LEU A 21 3.44 -3.86 -12.29
N GLY A 22 3.58 -3.76 -10.97
CA GLY A 22 2.88 -4.63 -10.04
C GLY A 22 3.03 -4.22 -8.59
N VAL A 23 2.12 -4.71 -7.77
CA VAL A 23 2.15 -4.55 -6.32
C VAL A 23 1.78 -5.85 -5.64
N GLU A 24 2.46 -6.14 -4.53
CA GLU A 24 2.16 -7.24 -3.64
C GLU A 24 2.15 -6.74 -2.19
N THR A 25 1.36 -7.38 -1.33
CA THR A 25 1.42 -7.20 0.12
C THR A 25 1.85 -8.49 0.79
N VAL A 26 2.85 -8.39 1.65
CA VAL A 26 3.47 -9.54 2.31
C VAL A 26 3.27 -9.42 3.81
N VAL A 27 2.88 -10.54 4.43
CA VAL A 27 2.79 -10.65 5.89
C VAL A 27 3.96 -11.49 6.38
N VAL A 28 4.83 -10.90 7.19
CA VAL A 28 6.01 -11.56 7.78
C VAL A 28 5.92 -11.56 9.29
N GLU A 29 6.35 -12.66 9.91
CA GLU A 29 6.47 -12.73 11.36
C GLU A 29 7.84 -12.20 11.80
N GLU A 30 7.84 -11.21 12.70
CA GLU A 30 9.04 -10.66 13.31
C GLU A 30 8.86 -10.53 14.82
N ARG A 31 9.72 -11.21 15.60
CA ARG A 31 9.74 -11.11 17.07
C ARG A 31 8.34 -11.30 17.71
N GLY A 32 7.57 -12.27 17.21
CA GLY A 32 6.21 -12.57 17.69
C GLY A 32 5.16 -11.53 17.28
N ARG A 33 5.45 -10.68 16.31
CA ARG A 33 4.53 -9.69 15.74
C ARG A 33 4.39 -9.93 14.24
N TRP A 34 3.26 -9.52 13.69
CA TRP A 34 2.94 -9.73 12.28
C TRP A 34 3.06 -8.43 11.51
N VAL A 35 4.11 -8.29 10.72
CA VAL A 35 4.43 -7.09 9.96
C VAL A 35 3.80 -7.21 8.58
N VAL A 36 3.15 -6.13 8.13
CA VAL A 36 2.68 -5.99 6.76
C VAL A 36 3.67 -5.12 6.00
N GLU A 37 4.16 -5.63 4.88
CA GLU A 37 5.02 -4.91 3.95
C GLU A 37 4.33 -4.81 2.59
N ILE A 38 4.56 -3.70 1.88
CA ILE A 38 4.18 -3.53 0.49
C ILE A 38 5.43 -3.67 -0.38
N VAL A 39 5.29 -4.38 -1.48
CA VAL A 39 6.33 -4.56 -2.51
C VAL A 39 5.77 -3.98 -3.80
N VAL A 40 6.45 -3.00 -4.38
CA VAL A 40 6.08 -2.39 -5.66
C VAL A 40 7.20 -2.67 -6.65
N VAL A 41 6.82 -3.18 -7.82
CA VAL A 41 7.74 -3.53 -8.91
C VAL A 41 7.67 -2.45 -9.98
N PHE A 42 8.83 -1.96 -10.36
CA PHE A 42 9.06 -1.00 -11.44
C PHE A 42 9.91 -1.65 -12.54
N ALA A 43 10.06 -0.99 -13.67
CA ALA A 43 10.93 -1.47 -14.75
C ALA A 43 12.41 -1.50 -14.33
N ASP A 44 12.82 -0.58 -13.45
CA ASP A 44 14.20 -0.37 -13.01
C ASP A 44 14.53 -1.00 -11.64
N GLY A 45 13.53 -1.52 -10.93
CA GLY A 45 13.77 -2.09 -9.61
C GLY A 45 12.53 -2.47 -8.81
N VAL A 46 12.77 -2.81 -7.54
CA VAL A 46 11.73 -3.24 -6.60
C VAL A 46 11.86 -2.43 -5.31
N VAL A 47 10.76 -1.82 -4.88
CA VAL A 47 10.68 -1.09 -3.62
C VAL A 47 9.89 -1.92 -2.61
N ARG A 48 10.49 -2.15 -1.44
CA ARG A 48 9.85 -2.88 -0.34
C ARG A 48 9.79 -1.99 0.90
N LYS A 49 8.60 -1.85 1.47
CA LYS A 49 8.36 -0.94 2.60
C LYS A 49 7.44 -1.55 3.64
N ARG A 50 7.84 -1.44 4.91
CA ARG A 50 6.98 -1.74 6.07
C ARG A 50 5.84 -0.73 6.18
N ILE A 51 4.62 -1.24 6.27
CA ILE A 51 3.41 -0.43 6.41
C ILE A 51 2.90 -0.43 7.86
N ASN A 52 2.70 -1.61 8.45
CA ASN A 52 2.16 -1.72 9.80
C ASN A 52 2.60 -3.01 10.50
N THR A 53 2.28 -3.13 11.79
CA THR A 53 2.57 -4.30 12.61
C THR A 53 1.39 -4.63 13.52
N HIS A 54 0.94 -5.89 13.47
CA HIS A 54 -0.21 -6.39 14.20
C HIS A 54 0.18 -7.42 15.26
N SER A 55 -0.72 -7.66 16.21
CA SER A 55 -0.54 -8.66 17.27
C SER A 55 -0.91 -10.08 16.82
N THR A 56 -1.70 -10.22 15.77
CA THR A 56 -2.15 -11.52 15.24
C THR A 56 -2.02 -11.56 13.73
N ARG A 57 -1.79 -12.78 13.20
CA ARG A 57 -1.70 -13.05 11.77
C ARG A 57 -2.96 -12.62 11.02
N ALA A 58 -4.12 -13.01 11.52
CA ALA A 58 -5.41 -12.71 10.88
C ALA A 58 -5.66 -11.19 10.68
N ARG A 59 -5.23 -10.34 11.63
CA ARG A 59 -5.32 -8.89 11.47
C ARG A 59 -4.36 -8.36 10.42
N ALA A 60 -3.14 -8.89 10.38
CA ALA A 60 -2.16 -8.53 9.36
C ALA A 60 -2.62 -8.93 7.96
N GLU A 61 -3.15 -10.15 7.80
CA GLU A 61 -3.68 -10.65 6.53
C GLU A 61 -4.88 -9.84 6.03
N LEU A 62 -5.83 -9.52 6.91
CA LEU A 62 -6.96 -8.65 6.55
C LEU A 62 -6.47 -7.26 6.10
N SER A 63 -5.52 -6.67 6.83
CA SER A 63 -4.94 -5.38 6.45
C SER A 63 -4.19 -5.47 5.11
N ALA A 64 -3.42 -6.55 4.89
CA ALA A 64 -2.66 -6.77 3.67
C ALA A 64 -3.58 -6.91 2.45
N ASP A 65 -4.70 -7.63 2.57
CA ASP A 65 -5.66 -7.79 1.48
C ASP A 65 -6.35 -6.46 1.12
N LEU A 66 -6.72 -5.66 2.12
CA LEU A 66 -7.30 -4.34 1.88
C LEU A 66 -6.32 -3.40 1.17
N ILE A 67 -5.06 -3.39 1.59
CA ILE A 67 -4.01 -2.57 0.97
C ILE A 67 -3.76 -3.04 -0.47
N ARG A 68 -3.66 -4.35 -0.70
CA ARG A 68 -3.45 -4.93 -2.04
C ARG A 68 -4.53 -4.48 -3.01
N ARG A 69 -5.81 -4.67 -2.65
CA ARG A 69 -6.94 -4.27 -3.51
C ARG A 69 -6.93 -2.78 -3.82
N ALA A 70 -6.53 -1.96 -2.87
CA ALA A 70 -6.43 -0.53 -3.07
C ALA A 70 -5.30 -0.17 -4.05
N ALA A 71 -4.13 -0.76 -3.85
CA ALA A 71 -2.97 -0.51 -4.69
C ALA A 71 -3.14 -1.07 -6.12
N GLU A 72 -3.72 -2.26 -6.29
CA GLU A 72 -4.00 -2.87 -7.59
C GLU A 72 -4.95 -1.98 -8.43
N ARG A 73 -5.98 -1.42 -7.79
CA ARG A 73 -6.87 -0.44 -8.43
C ARG A 73 -6.13 0.82 -8.89
N ASP A 74 -5.20 1.32 -8.07
CA ASP A 74 -4.47 2.53 -8.38
C ASP A 74 -3.47 2.31 -9.53
N ILE A 75 -2.93 1.09 -9.68
CA ILE A 75 -2.08 0.70 -10.82
C ILE A 75 -2.88 0.57 -12.11
N SER A 76 -4.05 -0.08 -12.07
CA SER A 76 -4.87 -0.25 -13.29
C SER A 76 -5.52 1.05 -13.77
N GLY A 77 -5.40 2.15 -13.01
CA GLY A 77 -6.13 3.39 -13.23
C GLY A 77 -7.61 3.32 -12.80
N PRO A 78 -8.29 4.47 -12.68
CA PRO A 78 -9.71 4.51 -12.37
C PRO A 78 -10.53 3.73 -13.41
N VAL A 79 -11.31 2.75 -12.95
CA VAL A 79 -12.20 1.97 -13.83
C VAL A 79 -13.34 2.82 -14.40
N ASN A 80 -13.64 3.95 -13.76
CA ASN A 80 -14.57 4.96 -14.26
C ASN A 80 -13.91 6.34 -14.09
N GLY A 81 -13.68 7.03 -15.20
CA GLY A 81 -13.06 8.36 -15.25
C GLY A 81 -13.88 9.46 -14.60
#